data_AF-A0A381RF28-F1
#
_entry.id   AF-A0A381RF28-F1
#
_cell.length_a   1.000
_cell.length_b   1.000
_cell.length_c   1.000
_cell.angle_alpha   90.00
_cell.angle_beta   90.00
_cell.angle_gamma   90.00
#
_symmetry.space_group_name_H-M   'P 1'
#
loop_
_entity.id
_entity.type
_entity.pdbx_description
1 polymer ?
#
loop_
_entity_poly.entity_id
_entity_poly.type
_entity_poly.pdbx_seq_one_letter_code
_entity_poly.pdbx_strand_id
1 'polypeptide(L)'
;VPIFHIDLYRLETEAEIINLGLEEIIYSQAITIIEWSEKLKSDKKPDEFKLGIEERLEIHISLKDETTREFKFSPVLLSPRTPPLFPLH
;
A
#
# COMPACT_ATOMS: atom_id res chain seq x y z
N VAL A 1 12.57 10.46 -5.34
CA VAL A 1 11.17 10.53 -4.88
C VAL A 1 11.18 10.36 -3.38
N PRO A 2 10.50 11.21 -2.58
CA PRO A 2 10.38 11.02 -1.14
C PRO A 2 9.74 9.67 -0.81
N ILE A 3 10.06 9.11 0.36
CA ILE A 3 9.48 7.85 0.84
C ILE A 3 8.88 8.10 2.22
N PHE A 4 7.61 7.71 2.38
CA PHE A 4 6.95 7.67 3.67
C PHE A 4 6.74 6.22 4.08
N HIS A 5 7.06 5.91 5.33
CA HIS A 5 6.77 4.62 5.95
C HIS A 5 5.78 4.85 7.08
N ILE A 6 4.66 4.14 7.04
CA ILE A 6 3.56 4.23 7.99
C ILE A 6 3.29 2.83 8.53
N ASP A 7 3.28 2.70 9.85
CA ASP A 7 2.90 1.48 10.54
C ASP A 7 1.61 1.73 11.33
N LEU A 8 0.52 1.08 10.93
CA LEU A 8 -0.80 1.24 11.55
C LEU A 8 -1.05 0.26 12.71
N TYR A 9 -0.07 -0.56 13.10
CA TYR A 9 -0.23 -1.60 14.13
C TYR A 9 -0.84 -1.08 15.43
N ARG A 10 -0.47 0.14 15.86
CA ARG A 10 -0.89 0.73 17.15
C ARG A 10 -2.21 1.49 17.14
N LEU A 11 -2.81 1.71 15.97
CA LEU A 11 -4.07 2.45 15.85
C LEU A 11 -5.23 1.49 15.93
N GLU A 12 -6.14 1.66 16.89
CA GLU A 12 -7.20 0.70 17.16
C GLU A 12 -8.52 1.09 16.51
N THR A 13 -8.72 2.39 16.26
CA THR A 13 -9.98 2.92 15.75
C THR A 13 -9.80 3.66 14.43
N GLU A 14 -10.86 3.64 13.61
CA GLU A 14 -10.92 4.41 12.36
C GLU A 14 -10.71 5.91 12.59
N ALA A 15 -11.22 6.44 13.70
CA ALA A 15 -11.07 7.85 14.04
C ALA A 15 -9.60 8.25 14.28
N GLU A 16 -8.81 7.39 14.94
CA GLU A 16 -7.39 7.62 15.15
C GLU A 16 -6.61 7.65 13.82
N ILE A 17 -6.98 6.78 12.88
CA ILE A 17 -6.36 6.72 11.55
C ILE A 17 -6.68 7.98 10.74
N ILE A 18 -7.93 8.42 10.72
CA ILE A 18 -8.35 9.63 10.01
C ILE A 18 -7.67 10.87 10.60
N ASN A 19 -7.55 10.94 11.93
CA ASN A 19 -6.92 12.08 12.61
C ASN A 19 -5.41 12.18 12.39
N LEU A 20 -4.76 11.16 11.80
CA LEU A 20 -3.34 11.17 11.53
C LEU A 20 -2.97 12.05 10.31
N GLY A 21 -3.96 12.50 9.53
CA GLY A 21 -3.73 13.34 8.35
C GLY A 21 -3.03 12.59 7.21
N LEU A 22 -3.33 11.30 7.05
CA LEU A 22 -2.71 10.43 6.03
C LEU A 22 -2.99 10.90 4.61
N GLU A 23 -4.05 11.66 4.39
CA GLU A 23 -4.45 12.20 3.10
C GLU A 23 -3.32 13.02 2.46
N GLU A 24 -2.67 13.89 3.22
CA GLU A 24 -1.58 14.73 2.69
C GLU A 24 -0.40 13.89 2.19
N ILE A 25 -0.12 12.78 2.88
CA ILE A 25 0.95 11.84 2.53
C ILE A 25 0.57 11.01 1.31
N ILE A 26 -0.63 10.43 1.30
CA ILE A 26 -1.14 9.55 0.24
C ILE A 26 -1.26 10.30 -1.09
N TYR A 27 -1.76 11.53 -1.06
CA TYR A 27 -1.94 12.34 -2.28
C TYR A 27 -0.69 13.12 -2.70
N SER A 28 0.43 12.96 -1.98
CA SER A 28 1.71 13.55 -2.37
C SER A 28 2.35 12.80 -3.54
N GLN A 29 3.39 13.39 -4.16
CA GLN A 29 4.20 12.69 -5.19
C GLN A 29 5.24 11.72 -4.58
N ALA A 30 5.04 11.25 -3.36
CA ALA A 30 5.94 10.35 -2.67
C ALA A 30 5.58 8.88 -2.88
N ILE A 31 6.51 7.98 -2.57
CA ILE A 31 6.21 6.56 -2.41
C ILE A 31 5.81 6.34 -0.96
N THR A 32 4.60 5.83 -0.74
CA THR A 32 4.08 5.56 0.60
C THR A 32 4.00 4.05 0.82
N ILE A 33 4.67 3.56 1.87
CA ILE A 33 4.68 2.17 2.29
C ILE A 33 3.86 2.08 3.58
N ILE A 34 2.80 1.26 3.57
CA ILE A 34 1.86 1.14 4.69
C ILE A 34 1.89 -0.31 5.20
N GLU A 35 2.36 -0.50 6.42
CA GLU A 35 2.24 -1.76 7.16
C GLU A 35 0.89 -1.80 7.90
N TRP A 36 0.34 -3.01 8.04
CA TRP A 36 -1.00 -3.24 8.61
C TRP A 36 -2.11 -2.47 7.86
N SER A 37 -1.97 -2.37 6.54
CA SER A 37 -2.86 -1.63 5.63
C SER A 37 -4.32 -2.11 5.66
N GLU A 38 -4.60 -3.31 6.16
CA GLU A 38 -5.95 -3.83 6.36
C GLU A 38 -6.81 -2.94 7.26
N LYS A 39 -6.20 -2.14 8.14
CA LYS A 39 -6.93 -1.16 8.97
C LYS A 39 -7.55 -0.01 8.16
N LEU A 40 -7.10 0.16 6.90
CA LEU A 40 -7.67 1.09 5.94
C LEU A 40 -8.78 0.46 5.08
N LYS A 41 -9.08 -0.84 5.22
CA LYS A 41 -10.20 -1.45 4.48
C LYS A 41 -11.54 -0.95 5.03
N SER A 42 -12.51 -0.79 4.14
CA SER A 42 -13.87 -0.41 4.52
C SER A 42 -14.62 -1.58 5.15
N ASP A 43 -15.15 -1.38 6.35
CA ASP A 43 -15.96 -2.39 7.05
C ASP A 43 -17.26 -2.73 6.29
N LYS A 44 -17.78 -1.77 5.51
CA LYS A 44 -19.03 -1.93 4.75
C LYS A 44 -18.80 -2.54 3.37
N LYS A 45 -17.59 -2.41 2.83
CA LYS A 45 -17.25 -2.81 1.47
C LYS A 45 -15.81 -3.34 1.46
N PRO A 46 -15.63 -4.65 1.67
CA PRO A 46 -14.29 -5.23 1.87
C PRO A 46 -13.31 -5.03 0.72
N ASP A 47 -13.84 -4.79 -0.50
CA ASP A 47 -13.04 -4.54 -1.70
C ASP A 47 -12.61 -3.06 -1.84
N GLU A 48 -13.15 -2.16 -1.01
CA GLU A 48 -12.81 -0.74 -1.02
C GLU A 48 -11.79 -0.41 0.08
N PHE A 49 -10.78 0.38 -0.31
CA PHE A 49 -9.86 1.03 0.62
C PHE A 49 -10.35 2.43 0.95
N LYS A 50 -10.25 2.82 2.21
CA LYS A 50 -10.50 4.19 2.68
C LYS A 50 -9.47 5.16 2.07
N LEU A 51 -9.73 6.45 2.20
CA LEU A 51 -8.86 7.54 1.73
C LEU A 51 -8.64 7.59 0.21
N GLY A 52 -9.47 6.91 -0.59
CA GLY A 52 -9.40 6.94 -2.06
C GLY A 52 -8.20 6.19 -2.65
N ILE A 53 -7.63 5.23 -1.90
CA ILE A 53 -6.47 4.43 -2.35
C ILE A 53 -6.95 3.31 -3.28
N GLU A 54 -7.24 3.66 -4.52
CA GLU A 54 -7.66 2.70 -5.56
C GLU A 54 -6.46 1.99 -6.19
N GLU A 55 -5.49 2.77 -6.67
CA GLU A 55 -4.25 2.25 -7.27
C GLU A 55 -3.20 1.95 -6.21
N ARG A 56 -2.75 0.70 -6.15
CA ARG A 56 -1.73 0.27 -5.18
C ARG A 56 -1.04 -1.02 -5.58
N LEU A 57 0.11 -1.27 -4.96
CA LEU A 57 0.77 -2.57 -4.98
C LEU A 57 0.59 -3.22 -3.62
N GLU A 58 -0.21 -4.28 -3.55
CA GLU A 58 -0.33 -5.06 -2.32
C GLU A 58 0.80 -6.08 -2.23
N ILE A 59 1.46 -6.12 -1.08
CA ILE A 59 2.56 -7.06 -0.80
C ILE A 59 2.13 -7.92 0.38
N HIS A 60 1.97 -9.21 0.14
CA HIS A 60 1.68 -10.19 1.18
C HIS A 60 2.95 -10.99 1.45
N ILE A 61 3.37 -11.04 2.72
CA ILE A 61 4.58 -11.74 3.16
C ILE A 61 4.14 -12.90 4.05
N SER A 62 4.53 -14.13 3.72
CA SER A 62 4.21 -15.33 4.48
C SER A 62 5.46 -16.10 4.89
N LEU A 63 5.36 -16.85 5.99
CA LEU A 63 6.40 -17.78 6.44
C LEU A 63 6.36 -19.05 5.56
N LYS A 64 7.49 -19.43 4.96
CA LYS A 64 7.64 -20.71 4.26
C LYS A 64 8.31 -21.76 5.15
N ASP A 65 9.31 -21.33 5.92
CA ASP A 65 9.97 -22.08 6.99
C ASP A 65 10.59 -21.08 7.99
N GLU A 66 11.42 -21.53 8.93
CA GLU A 66 12.04 -20.69 9.97
C GLU A 66 12.80 -19.48 9.39
N THR A 67 13.48 -19.67 8.26
CA THR A 67 14.38 -18.66 7.66
C THR A 67 13.91 -18.13 6.30
N THR A 68 12.94 -18.80 5.67
CA THR A 68 12.44 -18.43 4.35
C THR A 68 11.09 -17.72 4.46
N ARG A 69 10.94 -16.66 3.68
CA ARG A 69 9.67 -15.94 3.50
C ARG A 69 9.26 -16.00 2.04
N GLU A 70 7.97 -16.07 1.80
CA GLU A 70 7.39 -15.93 0.46
C GLU A 70 6.74 -14.55 0.35
N PHE A 71 6.96 -13.89 -0.79
CA PHE A 71 6.41 -12.58 -1.09
C PHE A 71 5.49 -12.71 -2.28
N LYS A 72 4.25 -12.26 -2.13
CA LYS A 72 3.27 -12.18 -3.20
C LYS A 72 2.93 -10.73 -3.47
N PHE A 73 3.17 -10.31 -4.72
CA PHE A 73 2.92 -8.96 -5.21
C PHE A 73 1.64 -8.96 -6.05
N SER A 74 0.67 -8.15 -5.67
CA SER A 74 -0.63 -8.03 -6.33
C SER A 74 -0.85 -6.57 -6.74
N PRO A 75 -0.63 -6.20 -8.01
CA PRO A 75 -0.99 -4.87 -8.48
C PRO A 75 -2.53 -4.73 -8.52
N VAL A 76 -3.04 -3.66 -7.93
CA VAL A 76 -4.47 -3.31 -7.95
C VAL A 76 -4.63 -2.02 -8.73
N LEU A 77 -5.37 -2.08 -9.83
CA LEU A 77 -5.65 -0.96 -10.75
C LEU A 77 -4.40 -0.23 -11.30
N LEU A 78 -3.19 -0.77 -11.07
CA LEU A 78 -1.97 -0.24 -11.65
C LEU A 78 -1.95 -0.50 -13.15
N SER A 79 -1.87 0.57 -13.93
CA SER A 79 -1.64 0.47 -15.38
C SER A 79 -0.30 -0.23 -15.65
N PRO A 80 -0.23 -1.18 -16.60
CA PRO A 80 1.03 -1.79 -17.00
C PRO A 80 2.00 -0.69 -17.45
N ARG A 81 3.16 -0.58 -16.79
CA ARG A 81 4.22 0.29 -17.29
C ARG A 81 4.81 -0.35 -18.53
N THR A 82 4.71 0.34 -19.67
CA THR A 82 5.45 -0.06 -20.86
C THR A 82 6.94 0.10 -20.56
N PRO A 83 7.76 -0.95 -20.65
CA PRO A 83 9.20 -0.78 -20.48
C PRO A 83 9.69 0.21 -21.56
N PRO A 84 10.61 1.13 -21.22
CA PRO A 84 11.20 1.99 -22.22
C PRO A 84 11.80 1.12 -23.34
N LEU A 85 11.43 1.42 -24.58
CA LEU A 85 12.12 0.88 -25.75
C LEU A 85 13.53 1.47 -25.70
N PHE A 86 14.51 0.66 -25.30
CA PHE A 86 15.92 0.99 -25.48
C PHE A 86 16.32 0.49 -26.87
N PRO A 87 16.32 1.34 -27.92
CA PRO A 87 16.96 0.95 -29.16
C PRO A 87 18.45 0.71 -28.86
N LEU A 88 18.94 -0.48 -29.21
CA LEU A 88 20.37 -0.75 -29.26
C LEU A 88 20.92 0.15 -30.39
N HIS A 89 21.64 1.21 -30.01
CA HIS A 89 22.45 2.01 -30.94
C HIS A 89 23.81 1.34 -31.14
#